data_AF-A0A3N1GMG1-F1
#
_entry.id   AF-A0A3N1GMG1-F1
#
_cell.length_a   1.000
_cell.length_b   1.000
_cell.length_c   1.000
_cell.angle_alpha   90.00
_cell.angle_beta   90.00
_cell.angle_gamma   90.00
#
_symmetry.space_group_name_H-M   'P 1'
#
loop_
_entity.id
_entity.type
_entity.pdbx_description
1 polymer ?
#
loop_
_entity_poly.entity_id
_entity_poly.type
_entity_poly.pdbx_seq_one_letter_code
_entity_poly.pdbx_strand_id
1 'polypeptide(L)' 'MSTGRHRWEHRDAYNAHCVHCGTWAQKRPSPYGRHWFTEWRLPDGSYCDNYHGERTPPCEPTIGEPA' A
#
# COMPACT_ATOMS: atom_id res chain seq x y z
N MET A 1 -12.91 -10.56 -13.18
CA MET A 1 -12.46 -10.02 -11.89
C MET A 1 -11.23 -9.18 -12.17
N SER A 2 -11.39 -7.87 -12.30
CA SER A 2 -10.27 -6.99 -12.62
C SER A 2 -9.47 -6.78 -11.34
N THR A 3 -8.43 -7.59 -11.14
CA THR A 3 -7.32 -7.24 -10.25
C THR A 3 -6.74 -5.93 -10.77
N GLY A 4 -7.24 -4.82 -10.25
CA GLY A 4 -6.87 -3.49 -10.70
C GLY A 4 -5.37 -3.29 -10.49
N ARG A 5 -4.74 -2.47 -11.33
CA ARG A 5 -3.45 -1.89 -10.98
C ARG A 5 -3.70 -0.79 -9.96
N HIS A 6 -2.88 -0.72 -8.92
CA HIS A 6 -2.92 0.39 -7.99
C HIS A 6 -2.70 1.71 -8.73
N ARG A 7 -3.52 2.71 -8.40
CA ARG A 7 -3.32 4.10 -8.84
C ARG A 7 -2.84 4.90 -7.65
N TRP A 8 -1.52 4.98 -7.50
CA TRP A 8 -0.87 5.70 -6.41
C TRP A 8 -0.93 7.21 -6.63
N GLU A 9 -1.53 7.91 -5.68
CA GLU A 9 -1.43 9.35 -5.50
C GLU A 9 -0.42 9.62 -4.37
N HIS A 10 0.70 10.26 -4.73
CA HIS A 10 1.73 10.66 -3.78
C HIS A 10 1.24 11.83 -2.94
N ARG A 11 1.24 11.65 -1.61
CA ARG A 11 1.00 12.73 -0.65
C ARG A 11 2.32 13.44 -0.31
N ASP A 12 3.40 12.67 -0.21
CA ASP A 12 4.74 13.16 0.10
C ASP A 12 5.82 12.31 -0.60
N ALA A 13 7.09 12.66 -0.41
CA ALA A 13 8.23 11.89 -0.91
C ALA A 13 8.29 10.43 -0.41
N TYR A 14 7.66 10.15 0.75
CA TYR A 14 7.68 8.84 1.40
C TYR A 14 6.31 8.18 1.50
N ASN A 15 5.23 8.88 1.14
CA ASN A 15 3.86 8.42 1.34
C ASN A 15 3.07 8.50 0.04
N ALA A 16 2.45 7.39 -0.35
CA ALA A 16 1.45 7.35 -1.40
C ALA A 16 0.19 6.68 -0.87
N HIS A 17 -0.95 6.97 -1.47
CA HIS A 17 -2.17 6.21 -1.23
C HIS A 17 -2.81 5.85 -2.56
N CYS A 18 -3.43 4.69 -2.63
CA CYS A 18 -4.14 4.24 -3.82
C CYS A 18 -5.54 4.84 -3.82
N VAL A 19 -5.89 5.59 -4.85
CA VAL A 19 -7.22 6.21 -4.98
C VAL A 19 -8.33 5.22 -5.30
N HIS A 20 -7.99 3.97 -5.65
CA HIS A 20 -8.96 2.93 -5.99
C HIS A 20 -9.36 2.05 -4.81
N CYS A 21 -8.40 1.67 -3.97
CA CYS A 21 -8.63 0.76 -2.85
C CYS A 21 -8.38 1.39 -1.48
N GLY A 22 -7.89 2.63 -1.42
CA GLY A 22 -7.55 3.30 -0.17
C GLY A 22 -6.30 2.76 0.53
N THR A 23 -5.59 1.79 -0.05
CA THR A 23 -4.32 1.29 0.49
C THR A 23 -3.30 2.41 0.56
N TRP A 24 -2.63 2.57 1.71
CA TRP A 24 -1.49 3.46 1.85
C TRP A 24 -0.19 2.71 1.61
N ALA A 25 0.78 3.32 0.96
CA ALA A 25 2.14 2.84 0.79
C ALA A 25 3.12 3.83 1.43
N GLN A 26 3.93 3.35 2.36
CA GLN A 26 4.84 4.14 3.17
C GLN A 26 6.26 3.63 3.04
N LYS A 27 7.16 4.44 2.48
CA LYS A 27 8.58 4.11 2.42
C LYS A 27 9.22 4.37 3.78
N ARG A 28 9.72 3.32 4.41
CA ARG A 28 10.37 3.36 5.71
C ARG A 28 11.85 2.91 5.58
N PRO A 29 12.77 3.55 6.31
CA PRO A 29 14.13 3.03 6.43
C PRO A 29 14.13 1.79 7.32
N SER A 30 14.90 0.76 6.95
CA SER A 30 15.12 -0.41 7.79
C SER A 30 15.86 -0.02 9.08
N PRO A 31 15.42 -0.49 10.26
CA PRO A 31 16.12 -0.24 11.51
C PRO A 31 17.45 -1.03 11.61
N TYR A 32 17.61 -2.10 10.83
CA TYR A 32 18.75 -3.03 10.94
C TYR A 32 19.68 -3.02 9.72
N GLY A 33 19.42 -2.19 8.71
CA GLY A 33 20.22 -2.16 7.49
C GLY A 33 20.06 -0.89 6.66
N ARG A 34 20.92 -0.73 5.65
CA ARG A 34 20.89 0.40 4.70
C ARG A 34 19.95 0.14 3.53
N HIS A 35 18.76 -0.38 3.79
CA HIS A 35 17.72 -0.58 2.77
C HIS A 35 16.42 0.08 3.19
N TRP A 36 15.62 0.45 2.20
CA TRP A 36 14.27 0.95 2.39
C TRP A 36 13.29 -0.16 2.11
N PHE A 37 12.22 -0.23 2.89
CA PHE A 37 11.07 -1.09 2.64
C PHE A 37 9.82 -0.23 2.51
N THR A 38 8.78 -0.82 1.95
CA THR A 38 7.46 -0.22 1.83
C THR A 38 6.51 -0.95 2.75
N GLU A 39 5.91 -0.22 3.68
CA GLU A 39 4.80 -0.68 4.50
C GLU A 39 3.50 -0.27 3.80
N TRP A 40 2.62 -1.23 3.60
CA TRP A 40 1.27 -1.03 3.09
C TRP A 40 0.24 -1.14 4.20
N ARG A 41 -0.60 -0.12 4.33
CA ARG A 41 -1.76 -0.16 5.21
C ARG A 41 -3.01 -0.34 4.37
N LEU A 42 -3.67 -1.47 4.53
CA LEU A 42 -4.87 -1.85 3.80
C LEU A 42 -6.11 -1.12 4.36
N PRO A 43 -7.17 -0.95 3.55
CA PRO A 43 -8.40 -0.28 3.99
C PRO A 43 -9.13 -0.99 5.13
N ASP A 44 -8.96 -2.32 5.27
CA ASP A 44 -9.50 -3.10 6.40
C ASP A 44 -8.77 -2.85 7.73
N GLY A 45 -7.67 -2.08 7.70
CA GLY A 45 -6.88 -1.73 8.86
C GLY A 45 -5.65 -2.62 9.06
N SER A 46 -5.55 -3.74 8.35
CA SER A 46 -4.34 -4.58 8.34
C SER A 46 -3.15 -3.88 7.70
N TYR A 47 -1.97 -4.35 8.07
CA TYR A 47 -0.70 -3.88 7.53
C TYR A 47 0.12 -5.06 7.02
N CYS A 48 0.81 -4.83 5.91
CA CYS A 48 1.81 -5.74 5.36
C CYS A 48 2.97 -4.91 4.83
N ASP A 49 4.15 -5.48 4.68
CA ASP A 49 5.32 -4.76 4.21
C ASP A 49 6.15 -5.66 3.29
N ASN A 50 7.15 -5.09 2.62
CA ASN A 50 8.09 -5.86 1.78
C ASN A 50 9.49 -5.96 2.37
N TYR A 51 9.61 -5.88 3.70
CA TYR A 51 10.91 -6.00 4.35
C TYR A 51 11.61 -7.32 3.99
N HIS A 52 10.84 -8.41 3.82
CA HIS A 52 11.34 -9.72 3.39
C HIS A 52 11.12 -10.00 1.88
N GLY A 53 10.77 -8.97 1.10
CA GLY A 53 10.55 -9.09 -0.35
C GLY A 53 9.13 -9.47 -0.76
N GLU A 54 8.16 -9.34 0.14
CA GLU A 54 6.75 -9.55 -0.19
C GLU A 54 6.29 -8.62 -1.31
N ARG A 55 5.31 -9.11 -2.08
CA ARG A 55 4.72 -8.33 -3.16
C ARG A 55 3.75 -7.32 -2.58
N THR A 56 3.62 -6.18 -3.28
CA THR A 56 2.51 -5.25 -3.06
C THR A 56 1.19 -6.02 -3.02
N PRO A 57 0.36 -5.82 -1.99
CA PRO A 57 -0.93 -6.48 -1.91
C PRO A 57 -1.79 -6.16 -3.15
N PRO A 58 -2.73 -7.03 -3.54
CA PRO A 58 -3.60 -6.76 -4.67
C PRO A 58 -4.41 -5.47 -4.46
N CYS A 59 -4.70 -4.75 -5.54
CA CYS A 59 -5.62 -3.62 -5.49
C CYS A 59 -7.05 -4.16 -5.51
N GLU A 60 -7.59 -4.45 -4.33
CA GLU A 60 -8.99 -4.81 -4.18
C GLU A 60 -9.80 -3.51 -4.05
N PRO A 61 -10.70 -3.18 -4.98
CA PRO A 61 -11.52 -1.99 -4.87
C PRO A 61 -12.25 -2.05 -3.52
N THR A 62 -12.26 -0.94 -2.79
CA THR A 62 -12.99 -0.86 -1.53
C THR A 62 -14.47 -1.04 -1.86
N ILE A 63 -15.01 -2.25 -1.70
CA ILE A 63 -16.43 -2.55 -1.91
C ILE A 63 -17.15 -1.92 -0.72
N GLY A 64 -17.33 -0.61 -0.78
CA GLY A 64 -17.75 0.23 0.32
C GLY A 64 -18.51 1.45 -0.16
N GLU A 65 -19.36 1.29 -1.17
CA GLU A 65 -20.49 2.18 -1.42
C GLU A 65 -21.75 1.31 -1.47
N PRO A 66 -22.56 1.24 -0.40
CA PRO A 66 -23.96 0.90 -0.54
C PRO A 66 -24.71 2.16 -1.01
N ALA A 67 -25.18 2.14 -2.25
CA ALA A 67 -26.35 2.89 -2.71
C ALA A 67 -27.04 2.13 -3.84
#